data_AF-A0A0D0EBK5-F1
#
_entry.id   AF-A0A0D0EBK5-F1
#
_cell.length_a   1.000
_cell.length_b   1.000
_cell.length_c   1.000
_cell.angle_alpha   90.00
_cell.angle_beta   90.00
_cell.angle_gamma   90.00
#
_symmetry.space_group_name_H-M   'P 1'
#
loop_
_entity.id
_entity.type
_entity.pdbx_description
1 polymer ?
#
loop_
_entity_poly.entity_id
_entity_poly.type
_entity_poly.pdbx_seq_one_letter_code
_entity_poly.pdbx_strand_id
1 'polypeptide(L)'
;MALSQAAQRSGHVTVPTQDEELPPLASFGSLWGRTLLLSTAILSAVIAFFFSSASVTALSSETHSLQWHMHSDHLLSNGTHDFGRTVVLVSIDGLRPDYLTRGFTPHLTDISREGIRAEYMKPIFPGSSKIFMWHCITGRVLRF
;
A
#
# COMPACT_ATOMS: atom_id res chain seq x y z
N MET A 1 12.48 13.11 -104.03
CA MET A 1 11.94 11.93 -104.75
C MET A 1 12.93 10.80 -104.46
N ALA A 2 12.70 9.82 -103.61
CA ALA A 2 11.50 9.28 -103.01
C ALA A 2 11.74 8.88 -101.53
N LEU A 3 10.63 8.77 -100.80
CA LEU A 3 10.45 8.28 -99.44
C LEU A 3 11.02 6.86 -99.25
N SER A 4 11.34 6.47 -98.01
CA SER A 4 10.61 5.37 -97.32
C SER A 4 11.34 4.86 -96.07
N GLN A 5 10.62 4.96 -94.94
CA GLN A 5 10.54 3.99 -93.83
C GLN A 5 11.72 3.83 -92.86
N ALA A 6 11.54 4.49 -91.71
CA ALA A 6 11.82 3.94 -90.40
C ALA A 6 10.83 2.80 -90.07
N ALA A 7 11.33 1.62 -89.69
CA ALA A 7 10.57 0.59 -88.96
C ALA A 7 11.50 -0.52 -88.39
N GLN A 8 12.00 -0.27 -87.17
CA GLN A 8 11.93 -1.14 -85.99
C GLN A 8 11.76 -2.68 -86.14
N ARG A 9 12.79 -3.45 -85.74
CA ARG A 9 12.79 -4.80 -85.10
C ARG A 9 14.24 -5.30 -85.10
N SER A 10 14.80 -6.10 -84.20
CA SER A 10 14.47 -6.68 -82.89
C SER A 10 15.58 -7.71 -82.63
N GLY A 11 16.15 -7.75 -81.42
CA GLY A 11 17.08 -8.80 -80.99
C GLY A 11 18.52 -8.54 -81.42
N HIS A 12 19.55 -8.88 -80.65
CA HIS A 12 19.64 -9.88 -79.61
C HIS A 12 20.90 -9.51 -78.80
N VAL A 13 20.72 -8.97 -77.59
CA VAL A 13 21.83 -8.68 -76.68
C VAL A 13 22.40 -10.01 -76.22
N THR A 14 23.63 -10.30 -76.62
CA THR A 14 24.41 -11.44 -76.13
C THR A 14 24.82 -11.18 -74.69
N VAL A 15 24.21 -11.92 -73.75
CA VAL A 15 24.65 -11.99 -72.35
C VAL A 15 25.95 -12.81 -72.31
N PRO A 16 27.07 -12.30 -71.79
CA PRO A 16 28.26 -13.11 -71.62
C PRO A 16 28.06 -14.05 -70.42
N THR A 17 28.19 -15.35 -70.68
CA THR A 17 28.37 -16.40 -69.69
C THR A 17 29.65 -16.13 -68.90
N GLN A 18 29.49 -15.76 -67.63
CA GLN A 18 30.57 -15.82 -66.64
C GLN A 18 30.31 -17.03 -65.75
N ASP A 19 31.23 -17.99 -65.83
CA ASP A 19 31.40 -19.06 -64.86
C ASP A 19 31.77 -18.43 -63.51
N GLU A 20 30.77 -18.05 -62.69
CA GLU A 20 30.99 -17.71 -61.29
C GLU A 20 31.00 -19.00 -60.46
N GLU A 21 32.22 -19.48 -60.28
CA GLU A 21 32.65 -20.43 -59.28
C GLU A 21 32.14 -19.99 -57.88
N LEU A 22 31.15 -20.71 -57.34
CA LEU A 22 30.64 -20.48 -55.98
C LEU A 22 31.79 -20.63 -54.98
N PRO A 23 32.07 -19.64 -54.11
CA PRO A 23 33.15 -19.75 -53.13
C PRO A 23 32.85 -20.90 -52.16
N PRO A 24 33.89 -21.58 -51.62
CA PRO A 24 33.67 -22.64 -50.65
C PRO A 24 32.90 -22.05 -49.48
N LEU A 25 31.79 -22.72 -49.11
CA LEU A 25 31.01 -22.39 -47.92
C LEU A 25 31.96 -22.35 -46.72
N ALA A 26 32.41 -21.14 -46.39
CA ALA A 26 33.25 -20.88 -45.25
C ALA A 26 32.49 -21.43 -44.04
N SER A 27 33.13 -22.34 -43.30
CA SER A 27 32.56 -22.88 -42.09
C SER A 27 32.38 -21.74 -41.08
N PHE A 28 31.21 -21.12 -41.04
CA PHE A 28 30.76 -20.22 -39.96
C PHE A 28 30.42 -21.03 -38.69
N GLY A 29 31.20 -22.07 -38.42
CA GLY A 29 31.04 -22.98 -37.31
C GLY A 29 31.68 -22.41 -36.05
N SER A 30 30.90 -22.39 -34.96
CA SER A 30 31.29 -22.25 -33.55
C SER A 30 31.39 -20.86 -32.93
N LEU A 31 31.71 -19.77 -33.64
CA LEU A 31 31.85 -18.46 -32.97
C LEU A 31 30.53 -17.72 -32.80
N TRP A 32 29.64 -17.73 -33.81
CA TRP A 32 28.31 -17.11 -33.71
C TRP A 32 27.39 -17.85 -32.74
N GLY A 33 27.47 -19.17 -32.68
CA GLY A 33 26.71 -19.97 -31.70
C GLY A 33 27.13 -19.67 -30.26
N ARG A 34 28.43 -19.48 -30.00
CA ARG A 34 28.94 -19.17 -28.66
C ARG A 34 28.56 -17.77 -28.21
N THR A 35 28.55 -16.77 -29.09
CA THR A 35 28.12 -15.41 -28.75
C THR A 35 26.61 -15.31 -28.53
N LEU A 36 25.80 -16.08 -29.26
CA LEU A 36 24.34 -16.21 -29.03
C LEU A 36 24.01 -16.95 -27.72
N LEU A 37 24.77 -17.98 -27.36
CA LEU A 37 24.58 -18.69 -26.09
C LEU A 37 25.01 -17.84 -24.89
N LEU A 38 26.09 -17.05 -25.03
CA LEU A 38 26.53 -16.13 -23.98
C LEU A 38 25.56 -14.95 -23.80
N SER A 39 25.03 -14.39 -24.88
CA SER A 39 24.08 -13.27 -24.80
C SER A 39 22.73 -13.68 -24.20
N THR A 40 22.23 -14.88 -24.55
CA THR A 40 21.00 -15.43 -23.95
C THR A 40 21.18 -15.76 -22.46
N ALA A 41 22.34 -16.28 -22.06
CA ALA A 41 22.66 -16.49 -20.65
C ALA A 41 22.68 -15.18 -19.85
N ILE A 42 23.30 -14.12 -20.38
CA ILE A 42 23.34 -12.80 -19.75
C ILE A 42 21.93 -12.21 -19.61
N LEU A 43 21.11 -12.30 -20.67
CA LEU A 43 19.74 -11.79 -20.63
C LEU A 43 18.89 -12.52 -19.58
N SER A 44 19.03 -13.84 -19.47
CA SER A 44 18.32 -14.65 -18.47
C SER A 44 18.76 -14.29 -17.03
N ALA A 45 20.05 -14.02 -16.81
CA ALA A 45 20.57 -13.62 -15.51
C ALA A 45 20.06 -12.22 -15.09
N VAL A 46 19.95 -11.29 -16.04
CA VAL A 46 19.38 -9.96 -15.78
C VAL A 46 17.89 -10.06 -15.42
N ILE A 47 17.12 -10.84 -16.18
CA ILE A 47 15.68 -11.05 -15.88
C ILE A 47 15.52 -11.69 -14.49
N ALA A 48 16.30 -12.72 -14.15
CA ALA A 48 16.27 -13.35 -12.84
C ALA A 48 16.63 -12.39 -11.70
N PHE A 49 17.59 -11.49 -11.91
CA PHE A 49 17.97 -10.46 -10.94
C PHE A 49 16.84 -9.46 -10.68
N PHE A 50 16.17 -8.98 -11.75
CA PHE A 50 15.01 -8.09 -11.61
C PHE A 50 13.82 -8.77 -10.92
N PHE A 51 13.51 -10.02 -11.27
CA PHE A 51 12.47 -10.82 -10.62
C PHE A 51 12.79 -11.12 -9.15
N SER A 52 14.05 -11.40 -8.82
CA SER A 52 14.50 -11.63 -7.44
C SER A 52 14.37 -10.37 -6.58
N SER A 53 14.65 -9.18 -7.13
CA SER A 53 14.46 -7.92 -6.39
C SER A 53 12.99 -7.64 -6.07
N ALA A 54 12.07 -8.00 -6.98
CA ALA A 54 10.63 -7.90 -6.74
C ALA A 54 10.18 -8.88 -5.65
N SER A 55 10.73 -10.10 -5.64
CA SER A 55 10.45 -11.10 -4.60
C SER A 55 11.05 -10.75 -3.23
N VAL A 56 12.25 -10.19 -3.15
CA VAL A 56 12.90 -9.80 -1.88
C VAL A 56 12.21 -8.59 -1.25
N THR A 57 11.67 -7.67 -2.06
CA THR A 57 10.90 -6.51 -1.56
C THR A 57 9.49 -6.93 -1.13
N ALA A 58 8.91 -7.96 -1.75
CA ALA A 58 7.65 -8.55 -1.33
C ALA A 58 7.79 -9.42 -0.06
N LEU A 59 8.93 -10.10 0.11
CA LEU A 59 9.19 -10.96 1.28
C LEU A 59 9.64 -10.16 2.52
N SER A 60 10.19 -8.96 2.33
CA SER A 60 10.55 -8.04 3.42
C SER A 60 9.44 -7.04 3.76
N SER A 61 8.21 -7.31 3.30
CA SER A 61 7.01 -6.69 3.88
C SER A 61 6.68 -7.36 5.22
N GLU A 62 7.63 -7.39 6.15
CA GLU A 62 7.28 -7.37 7.56
C GLU A 62 6.76 -5.97 7.84
N THR A 63 5.49 -5.76 7.48
CA THR A 63 4.67 -4.76 8.11
C THR A 63 4.76 -5.06 9.61
N HIS A 64 5.62 -4.30 10.27
CA HIS A 64 5.67 -4.15 11.71
C HIS A 64 4.30 -3.63 12.14
N SER A 65 3.33 -4.53 12.16
CA SER A 65 2.01 -4.27 12.70
C SER A 65 2.30 -3.81 14.12
N LEU A 66 1.84 -2.60 14.45
CA LEU A 66 1.73 -2.19 15.83
C LEU A 66 0.71 -3.15 16.45
N GLN A 67 1.18 -4.35 16.77
CA GLN A 67 0.49 -5.36 17.52
C GLN A 67 0.43 -4.78 18.91
N TRP A 68 -0.57 -3.92 19.11
CA TRP A 68 -1.09 -3.61 20.41
C TRP A 68 -1.30 -4.98 21.06
N HIS A 69 -0.32 -5.42 21.85
CA HIS A 69 -0.45 -6.49 22.82
C HIS A 69 -1.42 -5.96 23.87
N MET A 70 -2.67 -5.75 23.45
CA MET A 70 -3.82 -5.71 24.31
C MET A 70 -3.78 -7.06 24.97
N HIS A 71 -3.36 -7.04 26.22
CA HIS A 71 -3.43 -8.16 27.12
C HIS A 71 -4.91 -8.49 27.33
N SER A 72 -5.53 -9.09 26.33
CA SER A 72 -6.95 -9.48 26.33
C SER A 72 -7.01 -10.97 26.09
N ASP A 73 -6.51 -11.73 27.06
CA ASP A 73 -6.79 -13.18 27.18
C ASP A 73 -8.30 -13.45 27.39
N HIS A 74 -9.10 -12.41 27.62
CA HIS A 74 -10.55 -12.49 27.64
C HIS A 74 -11.17 -11.41 26.73
N LEU A 75 -11.69 -11.85 25.58
CA LEU A 75 -12.65 -11.07 24.80
C LEU A 75 -14.00 -11.06 25.53
N LEU A 76 -14.61 -9.89 25.60
CA LEU A 76 -15.95 -9.67 26.17
C LEU A 76 -16.95 -9.52 25.02
N SER A 77 -18.22 -9.91 25.22
CA SER A 77 -19.26 -9.81 24.18
C SER A 77 -20.42 -8.94 24.65
N ASN A 78 -20.89 -8.02 23.79
CA ASN A 78 -22.03 -7.14 24.07
C ASN A 78 -23.32 -7.61 23.37
N GLY A 79 -23.33 -8.86 22.88
CA GLY A 79 -24.44 -9.45 22.13
C GLY A 79 -24.41 -9.20 20.62
N THR A 80 -23.53 -8.32 20.12
CA THR A 80 -23.38 -8.09 18.66
C THR A 80 -21.97 -8.36 18.14
N HIS A 81 -20.94 -8.11 18.96
CA HIS A 81 -19.56 -8.35 18.59
C HIS A 81 -18.71 -8.60 19.84
N ASP A 82 -17.59 -9.28 19.62
CA ASP A 82 -16.56 -9.46 20.64
C ASP A 82 -15.65 -8.23 20.66
N PHE A 83 -15.30 -7.76 21.84
CA PHE A 83 -14.46 -6.60 22.07
C PHE A 83 -13.48 -6.87 23.21
N GLY A 84 -12.28 -6.29 23.13
CA GLY A 84 -11.32 -6.32 24.22
C GLY A 84 -11.78 -5.49 25.41
N ARG A 85 -10.94 -5.37 26.44
CA ARG A 85 -11.25 -4.48 27.57
C ARG A 85 -11.31 -3.02 27.11
N THR A 86 -12.52 -2.46 27.04
CA THR A 86 -12.78 -1.11 26.52
C THR A 86 -13.05 -0.12 27.65
N VAL A 87 -12.43 1.07 27.56
CA VAL A 87 -12.74 2.20 28.44
C VAL A 87 -13.66 3.16 27.69
N VAL A 88 -14.85 3.41 28.26
CA VAL A 88 -15.80 4.39 27.73
C VAL A 88 -15.82 5.60 28.65
N LEU A 89 -15.41 6.75 28.12
CA LEU A 89 -15.49 8.03 28.83
C LEU A 89 -16.75 8.79 28.39
N VAL A 90 -17.68 9.01 29.32
CA VAL A 90 -18.93 9.75 29.08
C VAL A 90 -18.87 11.09 29.79
N SER A 91 -19.03 12.18 29.04
CA SER A 91 -19.13 13.55 29.59
C SER A 91 -20.57 14.04 29.50
N ILE A 92 -21.14 14.43 30.65
CA ILE A 92 -22.51 14.98 30.74
C ILE A 92 -22.38 16.46 31.08
N ASP A 93 -22.78 17.34 30.16
CA ASP A 93 -22.70 18.79 30.37
C ASP A 93 -23.71 19.26 31.43
N GLY A 94 -23.30 20.20 32.29
CA GLY A 94 -24.16 20.80 33.31
C GLY A 94 -24.61 19.88 34.45
N LEU A 95 -24.05 18.68 34.60
CA LEU A 95 -24.40 17.76 35.70
C LEU A 95 -23.80 18.24 37.03
N ARG A 96 -24.63 18.85 37.88
CA ARG A 96 -24.23 19.24 39.24
C ARG A 96 -24.19 18.01 40.17
N PRO A 97 -23.27 17.94 41.14
CA PRO A 97 -23.16 16.80 42.06
C PRO A 97 -24.47 16.55 42.85
N ASP A 98 -25.18 17.61 43.21
CA ASP A 98 -26.46 17.53 43.93
C ASP A 98 -27.58 16.86 43.12
N TYR A 99 -27.45 16.67 41.81
CA TYR A 99 -28.51 16.06 40.99
C TYR A 99 -28.61 14.54 41.19
N LEU A 100 -27.53 13.89 41.65
CA LEU A 100 -27.51 12.47 41.96
C LEU A 100 -28.31 12.17 43.24
N THR A 101 -28.34 13.08 44.21
CA THR A 101 -29.05 12.86 45.49
C THR A 101 -30.54 13.19 45.42
N ARG A 102 -30.97 13.94 44.40
CA ARG A 102 -32.39 14.34 44.22
C ARG A 102 -33.29 13.23 43.66
N GLY A 103 -32.72 12.10 43.22
CA GLY A 103 -33.49 10.96 42.71
C GLY A 103 -33.93 11.07 41.25
N PHE A 104 -33.49 12.09 40.49
CA PHE A 104 -33.85 12.24 39.08
C PHE A 104 -33.07 11.33 38.12
N THR A 105 -31.98 10.70 38.59
CA THR A 105 -31.06 9.91 37.75
C THR A 105 -30.81 8.53 38.39
N PRO A 106 -31.81 7.63 38.42
CA PRO A 106 -31.71 6.35 39.12
C PRO A 106 -30.54 5.49 38.60
N HIS A 107 -30.38 5.38 37.27
CA HIS A 107 -29.29 4.59 36.68
C HIS A 107 -27.90 5.15 37.00
N LEU A 108 -27.70 6.48 36.96
CA LEU A 108 -26.42 7.07 37.34
C LEU A 108 -26.16 6.91 38.84
N THR A 109 -27.21 6.95 39.65
CA THR A 109 -27.12 6.72 41.09
C THR A 109 -26.69 5.28 41.37
N ASP A 110 -27.26 4.30 40.68
CA ASP A 110 -26.91 2.88 40.86
C ASP A 110 -25.48 2.59 40.40
N ILE A 111 -25.06 3.12 39.24
CA ILE A 111 -23.65 3.07 38.79
C ILE A 111 -22.72 3.66 39.85
N SER A 112 -23.13 4.75 40.50
CA SER A 112 -22.33 5.40 41.52
C SER A 112 -22.28 4.66 42.85
N ARG A 113 -23.26 3.78 43.13
CA ARG A 113 -23.31 2.91 44.31
C ARG A 113 -22.48 1.64 44.12
N GLU A 114 -22.53 1.06 42.93
CA GLU A 114 -21.77 -0.14 42.59
C GLU A 114 -20.29 0.16 42.30
N GLY A 115 -20.01 1.37 41.81
CA GLY A 115 -18.67 1.83 41.43
C GLY A 115 -18.00 2.76 42.45
N ILE A 116 -17.04 3.54 41.95
CA ILE A 116 -16.32 4.56 42.72
C ILE A 116 -16.91 5.94 42.41
N ARG A 117 -17.20 6.72 43.44
CA ARG A 117 -17.78 8.07 43.32
C ARG A 117 -17.04 9.08 44.20
N ALA A 118 -16.70 10.24 43.64
CA ALA A 118 -16.25 11.41 44.40
C ALA A 118 -17.44 12.30 44.81
N GLU A 119 -17.31 13.08 45.88
CA GLU A 119 -18.35 14.02 46.33
C GLU A 119 -18.65 15.09 45.27
N TYR A 120 -17.61 15.69 44.72
CA TYR A 120 -17.67 16.61 43.59
C TYR A 120 -16.32 16.65 42.88
N MET A 121 -16.31 17.18 41.66
CA MET A 121 -15.10 17.49 40.91
C MET A 121 -14.94 19.00 40.81
N LYS A 122 -13.78 19.53 41.17
CA LYS A 122 -13.49 20.96 41.05
C LYS A 122 -13.23 21.29 39.58
N PRO A 123 -14.10 22.08 38.90
CA PRO A 123 -13.87 22.43 37.52
C PRO A 123 -12.72 23.44 37.39
N ILE A 124 -12.10 23.45 36.22
CA ILE A 124 -11.11 24.47 35.85
C ILE A 124 -11.81 25.76 35.40
N PHE A 125 -11.21 26.91 35.73
CA PHE A 125 -11.72 28.23 35.31
C PHE A 125 -11.09 28.63 33.96
N PRO A 126 -11.84 29.26 33.03
CA PRO A 126 -13.26 29.60 33.09
C PRO A 126 -14.18 28.39 32.81
N GLY A 127 -15.35 28.35 33.45
CA GLY A 127 -16.28 27.21 33.44
C GLY A 127 -17.00 26.98 32.11
N SER A 128 -16.26 26.64 31.06
CA SER A 128 -16.77 26.31 29.73
C SER A 128 -16.63 24.82 29.45
N SER A 129 -17.68 24.20 28.89
CA SER A 129 -17.70 22.77 28.54
C SER A 129 -16.58 22.37 27.57
N LYS A 130 -16.26 23.24 26.61
CA LYS A 130 -15.14 23.03 25.66
C LYS A 130 -13.79 22.93 26.37
N ILE A 131 -13.55 23.83 27.33
CA ILE A 131 -12.28 23.88 28.08
C ILE A 131 -12.18 22.67 29.01
N PHE A 132 -13.29 22.33 29.68
CA PHE A 132 -13.36 21.16 30.56
C PHE A 132 -13.06 19.86 29.80
N MET A 133 -13.70 19.63 28.65
CA MET A 133 -13.45 18.41 27.88
C MET A 133 -12.01 18.33 27.35
N TRP A 134 -11.45 19.45 26.87
CA TRP A 134 -10.04 19.50 26.47
C TRP A 134 -9.11 19.16 27.64
N HIS A 135 -9.40 19.69 28.84
CA HIS A 135 -8.62 19.40 30.04
C HIS A 135 -8.69 17.93 30.45
N CYS A 136 -9.88 17.31 30.47
CA CYS A 136 -10.03 15.91 30.84
C CYS A 136 -9.29 14.95 29.90
N ILE A 137 -9.24 15.27 28.61
CA ILE A 137 -8.57 14.44 27.60
C ILE A 137 -7.06 14.64 27.64
N THR A 138 -6.59 15.88 27.86
CA THR A 138 -5.16 16.21 27.74
C THR A 138 -4.41 16.24 29.07
N GLY A 139 -5.11 16.36 30.20
CA GLY A 139 -4.53 16.63 31.51
C GLY A 139 -3.87 18.00 31.64
N ARG A 140 -4.11 18.94 30.71
CA ARG A 140 -3.45 20.26 30.67
C ARG A 140 -4.42 21.39 31.02
N VAL A 141 -3.89 22.47 31.59
CA VAL A 141 -4.65 23.72 31.81
C VAL A 141 -4.37 24.66 30.64
N LEU A 142 -5.43 25.26 30.08
CA LEU A 142 -5.28 26.25 29.02
C LEU A 142 -4.61 27.50 29.61
N ARG A 143 -3.46 27.89 29.06
CA ARG A 143 -2.78 29.15 29.37
C ARG A 143 -2.94 30.08 28.17
N PHE A 144 -3.33 31.32 28.44
CA PHE A 144 -3.40 32.41 27.47
C PHE A 144 -2.23 33.37 27.72
#